data_AF-A0A2U3KLL0-F1
#
_entry.id   AF-A0A2U3KLL0-F1
#
_cell.length_a   1.000
_cell.length_b   1.000
_cell.length_c   1.000
_cell.angle_alpha   90.00
_cell.angle_beta   90.00
_cell.angle_gamma   90.00
#
_symmetry.space_group_name_H-M   'P 1'
#
loop_
_entity.id
_entity.type
_entity.pdbx_description
1 polymer ?
#
loop_
_entity_poly.entity_id
_entity_poly.type
_entity_poly.pdbx_seq_one_letter_code
_entity_poly.pdbx_strand_id
1 'polypeptide(L)'
;MVKWITVLVVEPGKAPDVRELPNNLKAFELTIQSYIETVETFRPGCLIVYDGNQTLAQKPIKRADIQGIFIIIRVDQTVPVSLSEVDIDVLSEVYK
;
A
#
# COMPACT_ATOMS: atom_id res chain seq x y z
N MET A 1 -11.60 -15.57 -13.91
CA MET A 1 -12.11 -15.13 -12.59
C MET A 1 -11.08 -14.14 -12.03
N VAL A 2 -11.50 -12.95 -11.64
CA VAL A 2 -10.59 -11.92 -11.10
C VAL A 2 -10.31 -12.27 -9.64
N LYS A 3 -9.02 -12.41 -9.25
CA LYS A 3 -8.62 -12.60 -7.86
C LYS A 3 -8.69 -11.25 -7.15
N TRP A 4 -9.32 -11.21 -5.97
CA TRP A 4 -9.41 -10.01 -5.13
C TRP A 4 -8.44 -10.15 -3.96
N ILE A 5 -7.90 -9.02 -3.49
CA ILE A 5 -7.02 -8.96 -2.32
C ILE A 5 -7.42 -7.81 -1.40
N THR A 6 -7.21 -8.02 -0.11
CA THR A 6 -7.40 -7.00 0.93
C THR A 6 -6.14 -6.17 1.07
N VAL A 7 -6.28 -4.85 0.98
CA VAL A 7 -5.20 -3.87 1.05
C VAL A 7 -5.56 -2.76 2.04
N LEU A 8 -4.55 -2.00 2.48
CA LEU A 8 -4.77 -0.79 3.26
C LEU A 8 -4.57 0.42 2.36
N VAL A 9 -5.59 1.26 2.21
CA VAL A 9 -5.53 2.49 1.42
C VAL A 9 -5.40 3.67 2.35
N VAL A 10 -4.46 4.57 2.07
CA VAL A 10 -4.21 5.73 2.91
C VAL A 10 -4.28 6.98 2.05
N GLU A 11 -5.24 7.85 2.37
CA GLU A 11 -5.49 9.10 1.67
C GLU A 11 -4.94 10.31 2.48
N PRO A 12 -4.66 11.46 1.85
CA PRO A 12 -4.27 12.67 2.58
C PRO A 12 -5.30 13.12 3.60
N GLY A 13 -4.87 13.28 4.85
CA GLY A 13 -5.70 13.77 5.96
C GLY A 13 -6.79 12.79 6.43
N LYS A 14 -6.73 11.52 6.02
CA LYS A 14 -7.68 10.48 6.45
C LYS A 14 -6.93 9.35 7.14
N ALA A 15 -7.64 8.70 8.06
CA ALA A 15 -7.18 7.44 8.63
C ALA A 15 -7.09 6.35 7.53
N PRO A 16 -6.17 5.38 7.68
CA PRO A 16 -6.10 4.21 6.82
C PRO A 16 -7.44 3.48 6.71
N ASP A 17 -7.75 3.02 5.50
CA ASP A 17 -9.01 2.38 5.14
C ASP A 17 -8.74 1.00 4.54
N VAL A 18 -9.44 -0.03 5.01
CA VAL A 18 -9.27 -1.40 4.51
C VAL A 18 -10.16 -1.58 3.30
N ARG A 19 -9.58 -1.91 2.14
CA ARG A 19 -10.33 -2.11 0.89
C ARG A 19 -9.98 -3.42 0.23
N GLU A 20 -10.96 -3.99 -0.48
CA GLU A 20 -10.72 -5.05 -1.44
C GLU A 20 -10.50 -4.46 -2.83
N LEU A 21 -9.43 -4.90 -3.50
CA LEU A 21 -9.11 -4.50 -4.87
C LEU A 21 -8.89 -5.75 -5.75
N PRO A 22 -9.20 -5.66 -7.05
CA PRO A 22 -8.71 -6.65 -8.01
C PRO A 22 -7.18 -6.75 -7.94
N ASN A 23 -6.66 -7.97 -7.88
CA ASN A 23 -5.23 -8.24 -7.83
C ASN A 23 -4.62 -8.12 -9.23
N ASN A 24 -4.48 -6.88 -9.69
CA ASN A 24 -3.79 -6.54 -10.92
C ASN A 24 -3.27 -5.10 -10.84
N LEU A 25 -2.23 -4.83 -11.63
CA LEU A 25 -1.57 -3.54 -11.68
C LEU A 25 -2.56 -2.40 -11.97
N LYS A 26 -3.53 -2.61 -12.87
CA LYS A 26 -4.43 -1.55 -13.32
C LYS A 26 -5.34 -1.05 -12.20
N ALA A 27 -5.82 -1.95 -11.34
CA ALA A 27 -6.63 -1.56 -10.20
C ALA A 27 -5.84 -0.74 -9.18
N PHE A 28 -4.56 -1.07 -8.98
CA PHE A 28 -3.68 -0.30 -8.11
C PHE A 28 -3.44 1.10 -8.68
N GLU A 29 -3.12 1.22 -9.98
CA GLU A 29 -2.90 2.51 -10.67
C GLU A 29 -4.13 3.42 -10.56
N LEU A 30 -5.33 2.86 -10.78
CA LEU A 30 -6.58 3.61 -10.68
C LEU A 30 -6.86 4.09 -9.25
N THR A 31 -6.41 3.33 -8.24
CA THR A 31 -6.57 3.69 -6.83
C THR A 31 -5.63 4.83 -6.43
N ILE A 32 -4.36 4.78 -6.85
CA ILE A 32 -3.36 5.82 -6.54
C ILE A 32 -3.41 7.02 -7.50
N GLN A 33 -4.13 6.88 -8.62
CA GLN A 33 -4.28 7.88 -9.69
C GLN A 33 -2.95 8.30 -10.36
N SER A 34 -1.95 7.42 -10.39
CA SER A 34 -0.64 7.69 -10.98
C SER A 34 0.12 6.42 -11.37
N TYR A 35 1.37 6.58 -11.78
CA TYR A 35 2.34 5.51 -12.00
C TYR A 35 2.74 4.85 -10.68
N ILE A 36 2.85 3.52 -10.72
CA ILE A 36 3.18 2.71 -9.55
C ILE A 36 4.68 2.64 -9.36
N GLU A 37 5.12 3.08 -8.18
CA GLU A 37 6.36 2.61 -7.58
C GLU A 37 6.06 1.81 -6.32
N THR A 38 6.97 0.91 -5.98
CA THR A 38 6.85 0.08 -4.78
C THR A 38 8.05 0.24 -3.89
N VAL A 39 7.81 0.39 -2.59
CA VAL A 39 8.86 0.44 -1.58
C VAL A 39 8.48 -0.40 -0.38
N GLU A 40 9.44 -1.13 0.16
CA GLU A 40 9.17 -2.00 1.30
C GLU A 40 8.93 -1.18 2.57
N THR A 41 7.91 -1.59 3.33
CA THR A 41 7.60 -1.03 4.65
C THR A 41 8.62 -1.49 5.70
N PHE A 42 8.41 -1.07 6.96
CA PHE A 42 9.13 -1.65 8.09
C PHE A 42 8.72 -3.11 8.40
N ARG A 43 7.56 -3.56 7.87
CA ARG A 43 7.04 -4.91 8.07
C ARG A 43 7.44 -5.81 6.90
N PRO A 44 8.24 -6.87 7.12
CA PRO A 44 8.75 -7.71 6.04
C PRO A 44 7.65 -8.25 5.11
N GLY A 45 7.88 -8.19 3.81
CA GLY A 45 6.94 -8.65 2.81
C GLY A 45 5.69 -7.77 2.65
N CYS A 46 5.64 -6.59 3.28
CA CYS A 46 4.62 -5.57 2.99
C CYS A 46 5.26 -4.42 2.21
N LEU A 47 4.63 -4.03 1.11
CA LEU A 47 5.07 -2.96 0.22
C LEU A 47 4.04 -1.83 0.23
N ILE A 48 4.55 -0.59 0.24
CA ILE A 48 3.80 0.59 -0.14
C ILE A 48 3.85 0.71 -1.66
N VAL A 49 2.69 0.90 -2.27
CA VAL A 49 2.49 1.21 -3.68
C VAL A 49 1.94 2.64 -3.74
N TYR A 50 2.64 3.53 -4.42
CA TYR A 50 2.36 4.97 -4.40
C TYR A 50 2.73 5.64 -5.74
N ASP A 51 2.48 6.95 -5.83
CA ASP A 51 2.87 7.77 -6.99
C ASP A 51 4.40 7.94 -7.08
N GLY A 52 5.01 7.26 -8.04
CA GLY A 52 6.46 7.29 -8.31
C GLY A 52 7.05 8.66 -8.71
N ASN A 53 6.24 9.70 -8.87
CA ASN A 53 6.74 11.04 -9.21
C ASN A 53 7.69 11.64 -8.16
N GLN A 54 7.74 11.10 -6.94
CA GLN A 54 8.69 11.49 -5.90
C GLN A 54 9.40 10.27 -5.33
N THR A 55 10.74 10.28 -5.34
CA THR A 55 11.52 9.20 -4.72
C THR A 55 11.44 9.30 -3.21
N LEU A 56 10.98 8.23 -2.53
CA LEU A 56 10.96 8.19 -1.06
C LEU A 56 12.37 7.89 -0.54
N ALA A 57 12.96 8.86 0.17
CA ALA A 57 14.28 8.71 0.75
C ALA A 57 14.20 8.10 2.17
N GLN A 58 14.90 6.98 2.36
CA GLN A 58 15.17 6.29 3.64
C GLN A 58 14.02 5.47 4.24
N LYS A 59 14.39 4.29 4.78
CA LYS A 59 13.54 3.45 5.64
C LYS A 59 13.83 3.80 7.11
N PRO A 60 12.84 3.76 8.01
CA PRO A 60 11.43 3.43 7.77
C PRO A 60 10.64 4.64 7.22
N ILE A 61 9.81 4.37 6.20
CA ILE A 61 8.95 5.37 5.56
C ILE A 61 7.73 5.62 6.44
N LYS A 62 7.50 6.87 6.80
CA LYS A 62 6.35 7.33 7.59
C LYS A 62 5.26 7.87 6.68
N ARG A 63 4.03 7.95 7.21
CA ARG A 63 2.90 8.57 6.51
C ARG A 63 3.21 9.95 5.95
N ALA A 64 3.90 10.79 6.74
CA ALA A 64 4.22 12.17 6.39
C ALA A 64 5.20 12.28 5.21
N ASP A 65 5.95 11.22 4.91
CA ASP A 65 6.93 11.21 3.82
C ASP A 65 6.25 10.99 2.45
N ILE A 66 5.00 10.53 2.44
CA ILE A 66 4.25 10.19 1.22
C ILE A 66 3.19 11.27 0.95
N GLN A 67 3.35 11.99 -0.14
CA GLN A 67 2.32 12.89 -0.65
C GLN A 67 1.29 12.10 -1.47
N GLY A 68 0.00 12.37 -1.26
CA GLY A 68 -1.07 11.73 -2.03
C GLY A 68 -1.60 10.41 -1.42
N ILE A 69 -2.22 9.62 -2.30
CA ILE A 69 -2.83 8.33 -1.97
C ILE A 69 -1.79 7.24 -2.17
N PHE A 70 -1.69 6.31 -1.23
CA PHE A 70 -0.93 5.08 -1.41
C PHE A 70 -1.72 3.89 -0.90
N ILE A 71 -1.33 2.70 -1.36
CA ILE A 71 -1.87 1.44 -0.88
C ILE A 71 -0.73 0.62 -0.25
N ILE A 72 -1.03 -0.13 0.79
CA ILE A 72 -0.12 -1.11 1.38
C ILE A 72 -0.64 -2.50 1.03
N ILE A 73 0.24 -3.31 0.47
CA ILE A 73 -0.04 -4.68 0.03
C ILE A 73 0.94 -5.65 0.67
N ARG A 74 0.54 -6.91 0.86
CA ARG A 74 1.48 -7.99 1.15
C ARG A 74 1.91 -8.66 -0.15
N VAL A 75 3.19 -9.00 -0.23
CA VAL A 75 3.76 -9.78 -1.32
C VAL A 75 4.33 -11.06 -0.76
N ASP A 76 3.90 -12.19 -1.33
CA ASP A 76 4.51 -13.49 -1.12
C ASP A 76 5.33 -13.84 -2.38
N GLN A 77 6.64 -13.95 -2.22
CA GLN A 77 7.63 -14.07 -3.29
C GLN A 77 7.56 -12.90 -4.28
N THR A 78 6.67 -12.99 -5.28
CA THR A 78 6.47 -12.00 -6.34
C THR A 78 4.99 -11.68 -6.59
N VAL A 79 4.08 -12.26 -5.81
CA VAL A 79 2.63 -12.16 -6.03
C VAL A 79 1.98 -11.35 -4.90
N PRO A 80 1.22 -10.30 -5.22
CA PRO A 80 0.41 -9.62 -4.22
C PRO A 80 -0.64 -10.58 -3.63
N VAL A 81 -0.77 -10.55 -2.32
CA VAL A 81 -1.75 -11.33 -1.55
C VAL A 81 -2.44 -10.40 -0.55
N SER A 82 -3.57 -10.84 0.00
CA SER A 82 -4.28 -10.07 1.02
C SER A 82 -3.39 -9.83 2.23
N LEU A 83 -3.50 -8.63 2.81
CA LEU A 83 -3.02 -8.37 4.15
C LEU A 83 -3.73 -9.30 5.15
N SER A 84 -2.98 -9.83 6.12
CA SER A 84 -3.59 -10.48 7.29
C SER A 84 -4.15 -9.46 8.27
N GLU A 85 -5.05 -9.87 9.17
CA GLU A 85 -5.54 -8.99 10.25
C GLU A 85 -4.40 -8.37 11.05
N VAL A 86 -3.36 -9.16 11.37
CA VAL A 86 -2.18 -8.67 12.09
C VAL A 86 -1.41 -7.62 11.28
N ASP A 87 -1.38 -7.73 9.95
CA ASP A 87 -0.78 -6.70 9.10
C ASP A 87 -1.61 -5.42 9.15
N ILE A 88 -2.94 -5.55 9.00
CA ILE A 88 -3.88 -4.43 9.03
C ILE A 88 -3.76 -3.66 10.35
N ASP A 89 -3.82 -4.33 11.49
CA ASP A 89 -3.78 -3.68 12.81
C ASP A 89 -2.50 -2.87 13.00
N VAL A 90 -1.35 -3.46 12.67
CA VAL A 90 -0.04 -2.83 12.86
C VAL A 90 0.19 -1.70 11.86
N LEU A 91 -0.17 -1.90 10.59
CA LEU A 91 0.04 -0.88 9.56
C LEU A 91 -0.93 0.30 9.72
N SER A 92 -2.17 0.04 10.17
CA SER A 92 -3.16 1.10 10.42
C SER A 92 -2.71 2.04 11.52
N GLU A 93 -2.03 1.54 12.55
CA GLU A 93 -1.50 2.39 13.62
C GLU A 93 -0.30 3.22 13.13
N VAL A 94 0.60 2.62 12.34
CA VAL A 94 1.82 3.32 11.86
C VAL A 94 1.52 4.39 10.82
N TYR A 95 0.51 4.16 9.97
CA TYR A 95 0.18 5.07 8.86
C TYR A 95 -1.07 5.92 9.09
N LYS A 96 -1.50 6.03 10.36
CA LYS A 96 -2.59 6.90 10.79
C LYS A 96 -2.33 8.38 10.48
#